data_AF-A0A099I8E6-F1
#
_entry.id   AF-A0A099I8E6-F1
#
_cell.length_a   1.000
_cell.length_b   1.000
_cell.length_c   1.000
_cell.angle_alpha   90.00
_cell.angle_beta   90.00
_cell.angle_gamma   90.00
#
_symmetry.space_group_name_H-M   'P 1'
#
loop_
_entity.id
_entity.type
_entity.pdbx_description
1 polymer ?
#
loop_
_entity_poly.entity_id
_entity_poly.type
_entity_poly.pdbx_seq_one_letter_code
_entity_poly.pdbx_strand_id
1 'polypeptide(L)'
;MLTIGLSTLLFLTFAGLGNLLLIMNETAYMLVPLYAVLLLFGRLFYREANCKALEGKDFLLTLVIVLLFLGYFEWRQELFDFTTFWYLYLTTFIAFMLYADSIRFKSLM
;
A
#
# COMPACT_ATOMS: atom_id res chain seq x y z
N MET A 1 15.74 0.00 -1.18
CA MET A 1 15.72 0.08 0.30
C MET A 1 15.20 1.45 0.73
N LEU A 2 15.82 2.57 0.33
CA LEU A 2 15.32 3.93 0.64
C LEU A 2 13.85 4.16 0.20
N THR A 3 13.49 3.71 -0.99
CA THR A 3 12.13 3.89 -1.56
C THR A 3 11.06 3.06 -0.87
N ILE A 4 11.42 1.93 -0.26
CA ILE A 4 10.52 1.15 0.61
C ILE A 4 10.23 1.97 1.87
N GLY A 5 11.26 2.56 2.48
CA GLY A 5 11.12 3.44 3.63
C GLY A 5 10.22 4.64 3.32
N LEU A 6 10.44 5.32 2.20
CA LEU A 6 9.62 6.47 1.77
C LEU A 6 8.16 6.08 1.51
N SER A 7 7.91 4.97 0.80
CA SER A 7 6.56 4.47 0.56
C SER A 7 5.85 4.08 1.86
N THR A 8 6.58 3.45 2.80
CA THR A 8 6.04 3.07 4.11
C THR A 8 5.75 4.28 4.98
N LEU A 9 6.60 5.32 4.95
CA LEU A 9 6.37 6.58 5.65
C LEU A 9 5.16 7.33 5.10
N LEU A 10 4.99 7.33 3.77
CA LEU A 10 3.81 7.91 3.14
C LEU A 10 2.55 7.15 3.54
N PHE A 11 2.59 5.81 3.53
CA PHE A 11 1.49 4.99 4.01
C PHE A 11 1.19 5.23 5.50
N LEU A 12 2.21 5.38 6.35
CA LEU A 12 2.03 5.73 7.76
C LEU A 12 1.35 7.11 7.93
N THR A 13 1.73 8.09 7.10
CA THR A 13 1.11 9.42 7.12
C THR A 13 -0.37 9.32 6.75
N PHE A 14 -0.71 8.50 5.76
CA PHE A 14 -2.11 8.24 5.40
C PHE A 14 -2.86 7.44 6.47
N ALA A 15 -2.26 6.42 7.08
CA ALA A 15 -2.87 5.72 8.21
C ALA A 15 -3.17 6.69 9.36
N GLY A 16 -2.26 7.62 9.65
CA GLY A 16 -2.48 8.69 10.61
C GLY A 16 -3.62 9.64 10.21
N LEU A 17 -3.70 10.01 8.94
CA LEU A 17 -4.79 10.84 8.42
C LEU A 17 -6.14 10.11 8.49
N GLY A 18 -6.18 8.80 8.21
CA GLY A 18 -7.38 7.96 8.33
C GLY A 18 -7.88 7.87 9.77
N ASN A 19 -6.96 7.77 10.73
CA ASN A 19 -7.29 7.80 12.16
C ASN A 19 -7.82 9.19 12.58
N LEU A 20 -7.17 10.28 12.14
CA LEU A 20 -7.63 11.65 12.43
C LEU A 20 -9.02 11.96 11.86
N LEU A 21 -9.35 11.39 10.70
CA LEU A 21 -10.66 11.52 10.06
C LEU A 21 -11.70 10.52 10.61
N LEU A 22 -11.35 9.72 11.61
CA LEU A 22 -12.21 8.67 12.20
C LEU A 22 -12.66 7.60 11.18
N ILE A 23 -11.91 7.42 10.10
CA ILE A 23 -12.14 6.40 9.07
C ILE A 23 -11.48 5.06 9.48
N MET A 24 -10.42 5.13 10.28
CA MET A 24 -9.61 3.99 10.69
C MET A 24 -9.35 4.03 12.20
N ASN A 25 -9.23 2.85 12.81
CA ASN A 25 -8.89 2.70 14.23
C ASN A 25 -7.35 2.73 14.43
N GLU A 26 -6.88 2.89 15.67
CA GLU A 26 -5.45 2.85 16.02
C GLU A 26 -4.78 1.54 15.62
N THR A 27 -5.53 0.44 15.54
CA THR A 27 -5.03 -0.86 15.08
C THR A 27 -4.59 -0.84 13.61
N ALA A 28 -4.98 0.16 12.83
CA ALA A 28 -4.50 0.41 11.48
C ALA A 28 -2.99 0.64 11.41
N TYR A 29 -2.36 1.17 12.47
CA TYR A 29 -0.90 1.35 12.49
C TYR A 29 -0.15 0.01 12.41
N MET A 30 -0.78 -1.11 12.79
CA MET A 30 -0.21 -2.45 12.61
C MET A 30 -0.16 -2.89 11.14
N LEU A 31 -0.89 -2.24 10.25
CA LEU A 31 -0.80 -2.49 8.80
C LEU A 31 0.49 -1.92 8.22
N VAL A 32 1.13 -0.93 8.86
CA VAL A 32 2.36 -0.29 8.38
C VAL A 32 3.53 -1.28 8.27
N PRO A 33 3.88 -2.07 9.31
CA PRO A 33 4.92 -3.09 9.18
C PRO A 33 4.53 -4.19 8.18
N LEU A 34 3.24 -4.58 8.12
CA LEU A 34 2.74 -5.56 7.15
C LEU A 34 2.93 -5.07 5.71
N TYR A 35 2.61 -3.80 5.45
CA TYR A 35 2.81 -3.14 4.18
C TYR A 35 4.29 -3.14 3.76
N ALA A 36 5.21 -2.79 4.68
CA ALA A 36 6.64 -2.80 4.41
C ALA A 36 7.16 -4.20 3.99
N VAL A 37 6.65 -5.25 4.64
CA VAL A 37 6.96 -6.64 4.27
C VAL A 37 6.41 -6.99 2.90
N LEU A 38 5.17 -6.60 2.59
CA LEU A 38 4.55 -6.84 1.27
C LEU A 38 5.31 -6.13 0.14
N LEU A 39 5.85 -4.94 0.39
CA LEU A 39 6.72 -4.24 -0.58
C LEU A 39 7.99 -5.01 -0.94
N LEU A 40 8.55 -5.81 -0.02
CA LEU A 40 9.70 -6.66 -0.34
C LEU A 40 9.35 -7.71 -1.41
N PHE A 41 8.14 -8.28 -1.32
CA PHE A 41 7.61 -9.21 -2.32
C PHE A 41 7.19 -8.49 -3.61
N GLY A 42 6.75 -7.23 -3.52
CA GLY A 42 6.42 -6.39 -4.68
C GLY A 42 7.54 -6.35 -5.72
N ARG A 43 8.81 -6.35 -5.29
CA ARG A 43 9.99 -6.40 -6.17
C ARG A 43 9.98 -7.57 -7.16
N LEU A 44 9.36 -8.70 -6.82
CA LEU A 44 9.29 -9.88 -7.69
C LEU A 44 8.41 -9.65 -8.92
N PHE A 45 7.40 -8.79 -8.80
CA PHE A 45 6.45 -8.48 -9.86
C PHE A 45 6.93 -7.36 -10.80
N TYR A 46 7.86 -6.52 -10.35
CA TYR A 46 8.48 -5.45 -11.13
C TYR A 46 9.94 -5.78 -11.40
N ARG A 47 10.18 -6.75 -12.30
CA ARG A 47 11.51 -7.25 -12.65
C ARG A 47 12.13 -6.55 -13.87
N GLU A 48 11.32 -5.87 -14.68
CA GLU A 48 11.76 -5.15 -15.87
C GLU A 48 11.62 -3.65 -15.70
N ALA A 49 12.71 -2.90 -15.86
CA ALA A 49 12.73 -1.44 -15.97
C ALA A 49 12.22 -1.02 -17.36
N ASN A 50 11.02 -1.47 -17.70
CA ASN A 50 10.30 -0.99 -18.86
C ASN A 50 9.48 0.20 -18.37
N CYS A 51 9.80 1.40 -18.86
CA CYS A 51 9.05 2.65 -18.65
C CYS A 51 7.65 2.53 -19.28
N LYS A 52 6.83 1.62 -18.74
CA LYS A 52 5.45 1.39 -19.14
C LYS A 52 4.55 2.25 -18.28
N ALA A 53 3.49 2.74 -18.90
CA ALA A 53 2.41 3.41 -18.21
C ALA A 53 1.75 2.49 -17.17
N LEU A 54 0.85 3.06 -16.39
CA LEU A 54 0.04 2.35 -15.42
C LEU A 54 -0.67 1.15 -16.07
N GLU A 55 -0.48 -0.03 -15.51
CA GLU A 55 -1.07 -1.27 -16.03
C GLU A 55 -2.16 -1.78 -15.08
N GLY A 56 -3.14 -2.51 -15.62
CA GLY A 56 -4.20 -3.14 -14.82
C GLY A 56 -3.68 -4.02 -13.67
N LYS A 57 -2.47 -4.58 -13.83
CA LYS A 57 -1.80 -5.37 -12.77
C LYS A 57 -1.48 -4.55 -11.52
N ASP A 58 -1.23 -3.25 -11.65
CA ASP A 58 -0.87 -2.37 -10.51
C ASP A 58 -2.08 -2.22 -9.58
N PHE A 59 -3.26 -2.05 -10.18
CA PHE A 59 -4.54 -2.02 -9.49
C PHE A 59 -4.86 -3.37 -8.83
N LEU A 60 -4.64 -4.48 -9.55
CA LEU A 60 -4.86 -5.83 -9.02
C LEU A 60 -3.93 -6.14 -7.84
N LEU A 61 -2.64 -5.80 -7.92
CA LEU A 61 -1.70 -6.02 -6.83
C LEU A 61 -2.08 -5.20 -5.59
N THR A 62 -2.48 -3.94 -5.79
CA THR A 62 -2.98 -3.10 -4.69
C THR A 62 -4.24 -3.70 -4.07
N LEU A 63 -5.17 -4.20 -4.89
CA LEU A 63 -6.37 -4.86 -4.41
C LEU A 63 -6.03 -6.07 -3.55
N VAL A 64 -5.08 -6.91 -3.97
CA VAL A 64 -4.63 -8.07 -3.19
C VAL A 64 -4.04 -7.64 -1.85
N ILE A 65 -3.21 -6.59 -1.82
CA ILE A 65 -2.66 -6.05 -0.56
C ILE A 65 -3.79 -5.60 0.38
N VAL A 66 -4.77 -4.88 -0.15
CA VAL A 66 -5.92 -4.38 0.64
C VAL A 66 -6.76 -5.53 1.17
N LEU A 67 -7.02 -6.57 0.36
CA LEU A 67 -7.72 -7.77 0.81
C LEU A 67 -6.97 -8.48 1.95
N LEU A 68 -5.64 -8.49 1.94
CA LEU A 68 -4.85 -9.01 3.07
C LEU A 68 -5.01 -8.13 4.32
N PHE A 69 -5.09 -6.81 4.17
CA PHE A 69 -5.35 -5.90 5.30
C PHE A 69 -6.75 -6.11 5.90
N LEU A 70 -7.76 -6.29 5.05
CA LEU A 70 -9.11 -6.63 5.51
C LEU A 70 -9.13 -7.98 6.21
N GLY A 71 -8.45 -9.00 5.66
CA GLY A 71 -8.30 -10.29 6.33
C GLY A 71 -7.64 -10.17 7.71
N TYR A 72 -6.67 -9.27 7.86
CA TYR A 72 -6.09 -8.95 9.17
C TYR A 72 -7.09 -8.27 10.12
N PHE A 73 -7.92 -7.35 9.63
CA PHE A 73 -8.98 -6.72 10.43
C PHE A 73 -10.07 -7.71 10.84
N GLU A 74 -10.51 -8.58 9.93
CA GLU A 74 -11.44 -9.69 10.22
C GLU A 74 -10.87 -10.61 11.31
N TRP A 75 -9.60 -11.00 11.19
CA TRP A 75 -8.93 -11.81 12.22
C TRP A 75 -8.90 -11.12 13.59
N ARG A 76 -8.74 -9.79 13.60
CA ARG A 76 -8.72 -8.96 14.82
C ARG A 76 -10.12 -8.58 15.31
N GLN A 77 -11.18 -8.98 14.59
CA GLN A 77 -12.57 -8.61 14.88
C GLN A 77 -12.79 -7.09 14.90
N GLU A 78 -12.07 -6.37 14.03
CA GLU A 78 -12.22 -4.92 13.86
C GLU A 78 -13.34 -4.61 12.87
N LEU A 79 -14.16 -3.60 13.19
CA LEU A 79 -15.21 -3.12 12.29
C LEU A 79 -14.58 -2.27 11.19
N PHE A 80 -14.93 -2.58 9.94
CA PHE A 80 -14.63 -1.74 8.78
C PHE A 80 -15.86 -1.66 7.88
N ASP A 81 -16.01 -0.52 7.21
CA ASP A 81 -17.10 -0.28 6.28
C ASP A 81 -16.58 -0.09 4.84
N PHE A 82 -17.49 0.22 3.92
CA PHE A 82 -17.13 0.55 2.54
C PHE A 82 -16.20 1.77 2.46
N THR A 83 -16.32 2.72 3.38
CA THR A 83 -15.48 3.93 3.42
C THR A 83 -14.04 3.54 3.76
N THR A 84 -13.84 2.72 4.80
CA THR A 84 -12.53 2.19 5.20
C THR A 84 -11.90 1.39 4.06
N PHE A 85 -12.68 0.58 3.32
CA PHE A 85 -12.19 -0.15 2.16
C PHE A 85 -11.62 0.78 1.08
N TRP A 86 -12.41 1.76 0.62
CA TRP A 86 -11.97 2.68 -0.43
C TRP A 86 -10.82 3.55 0.01
N TYR A 87 -10.81 3.98 1.27
CA TYR A 87 -9.73 4.73 1.86
C TYR A 87 -8.42 3.93 1.89
N LEU A 88 -8.47 2.68 2.39
CA LEU A 88 -7.33 1.77 2.39
C LEU A 88 -6.83 1.50 0.98
N TYR A 89 -7.73 1.30 0.03
CA TYR A 89 -7.37 1.07 -1.36
C TYR A 89 -6.64 2.26 -1.96
N LEU A 90 -7.18 3.47 -1.82
CA LEU A 90 -6.56 4.68 -2.36
C LEU A 90 -5.20 4.97 -1.74
N THR A 91 -5.10 4.88 -0.41
CA THR A 91 -3.86 5.18 0.32
C THR A 91 -2.77 4.17 0.05
N THR A 92 -3.12 2.88 0.01
CA THR A 92 -2.21 1.80 -0.40
C THR A 92 -1.78 2.00 -1.85
N PHE A 93 -2.70 2.34 -2.75
CA PHE A 93 -2.39 2.58 -4.17
C PHE A 93 -1.36 3.70 -4.35
N ILE A 94 -1.59 4.86 -3.72
CA ILE A 94 -0.69 6.02 -3.83
C ILE A 94 0.68 5.69 -3.27
N ALA A 95 0.74 5.08 -2.08
CA ALA A 95 2.00 4.68 -1.47
C ALA A 95 2.73 3.63 -2.32
N PHE A 96 2.00 2.66 -2.87
CA PHE A 96 2.57 1.58 -3.67
C PHE A 96 3.10 2.09 -5.01
N MET A 97 2.40 3.03 -5.63
CA MET A 97 2.83 3.67 -6.87
C MET A 97 4.16 4.40 -6.70
N LEU A 98 4.36 5.12 -5.57
CA LEU A 98 5.66 5.73 -5.27
C LEU A 98 6.80 4.70 -5.27
N TYR A 99 6.55 3.49 -4.77
CA TYR A 99 7.52 2.41 -4.80
C TYR A 99 7.69 1.80 -6.20
N ALA A 100 6.60 1.48 -6.89
CA ALA A 100 6.60 0.86 -8.21
C ALA A 100 7.27 1.76 -9.25
N ASP A 101 6.97 3.06 -9.24
CA ASP A 101 7.57 4.06 -10.13
C ASP A 101 9.07 4.18 -9.90
N SER A 102 9.52 4.09 -8.65
CA SER A 102 10.96 4.08 -8.33
C SER A 102 11.73 2.89 -8.91
N ILE A 103 11.03 1.80 -9.24
CA ILE A 103 11.60 0.63 -9.92
C ILE A 103 11.51 0.80 -11.44
N ARG A 104 10.34 1.25 -11.95
CA ARG A 104 10.08 1.44 -13.38
C ARG A 104 10.98 2.49 -14.02
N PHE A 105 11.11 3.65 -13.39
CA PHE A 105 11.87 4.79 -13.92
C PHE A 105 13.34 4.81 -13.50
N LYS A 106 13.80 3.77 -12.80
CA LYS A 106 15.22 3.66 -12.40
C LYS A 106 16.17 3.57 -13.60
N SER A 107 15.69 3.29 -14.80
CA SER A 107 16.50 3.26 -16.04
C SER A 107 16.77 4.63 -16.65
N LEU A 108 16.20 5.72 -16.12
CA LEU A 108 16.40 7.10 -16.60
C LEU A 108 17.49 7.88 -15.83
N MET A 109 17.94 7.35 -14.68
CA MET A 109 19.09 7.85 -13.91
C MET A 109 20.31 6.95 -14.13
#